data_AF-A0A9P5NI57-F1
#
_entry.id   AF-A0A9P5NI57-F1
#
_cell.length_a   1.000
_cell.length_b   1.000
_cell.length_c   1.000
_cell.angle_alpha   90.00
_cell.angle_beta   90.00
_cell.angle_gamma   90.00
#
_symmetry.space_group_name_H-M   'P 1'
#
loop_
_entity.id
_entity.type
_entity.pdbx_description
1 polymer ?
#
loop_
_entity_poly.entity_id
_entity_poly.type
_entity_poly.pdbx_seq_one_letter_code
_entity_poly.pdbx_strand_id
1 'polypeptide(L)'
;MSTPEVSEKFVLLEAEVAVPLPGDVEAQGGKIEDDKLEISSPESTAATNSKESTPPAKGKKSQRIRALDNLRAFLVFLLVLQHAILETVAHIPDYSDEKYPRQSLFLTLFVTLTRHNVVGLLFFVSGLSSVFSMTVHKRHYIPLFFALVKIWQTTIYVAGYYYAMQLLQRIYGPWSEEDGKQVSFFAQQQGNTWILSGPMAYILLLLVFDLTYAVARTINLRFKVYKRFVTNKVRYNVAKYTALVVLQFWISFVSIGLLRPPTALVPYLAVFNPTSLFPIQYILAYMAGLHFASIYKLLLTETAPRFSILGVSVRLFLASSTLFSLYRHFPAAMYELSNLTAAPRYAISSPNVFDNRYSATFYGYWSTLFFFLLSQSIIQLFFTNTYLKKDWGIVSRASFILPFIHMFFVMGLARHTPWIPNDHLIFKSAFVGLTSAAGGWLVAMGSYVTFKWLGRSVIGKAFLVILVILVMLCGIIMGVVVWIANSLGLPTPEWSRRRPNAANISLTEEPRPITEESPTPSA
;
A
#
# COMPACT_ATOMS: atom_id res chain seq x y z
N MET A 1 11.12 16.41 43.21
CA MET A 1 10.22 16.97 42.18
C MET A 1 9.32 15.87 41.69
N SER A 2 8.08 15.86 42.18
CA SER A 2 7.05 14.89 41.83
C SER A 2 6.62 15.08 40.38
N THR A 3 6.85 14.07 39.55
CA THR A 3 6.39 14.00 38.16
C THR A 3 4.87 14.05 38.11
N PRO A 4 4.25 14.82 37.19
CA PRO A 4 2.81 14.80 37.03
C PRO A 4 2.40 13.43 36.45
N GLU A 5 1.57 12.69 37.20
CA GLU A 5 0.84 11.52 36.69
C GLU A 5 -0.09 11.98 35.57
N VAL A 6 0.36 11.83 34.32
CA VAL A 6 -0.53 11.94 33.17
C VAL A 6 -1.42 10.70 33.17
N SER A 7 -2.65 10.87 33.65
CA SER A 7 -3.69 9.85 33.77
C SER A 7 -3.82 8.97 32.50
N GLU A 8 -3.36 7.72 32.57
CA GLU A 8 -3.55 6.66 31.57
C GLU A 8 -5.04 6.48 31.17
N LYS A 9 -5.98 6.85 32.06
CA LYS A 9 -7.42 6.79 31.79
C LYS A 9 -7.86 7.65 30.60
N PHE A 10 -7.17 8.76 30.28
CA PHE A 10 -7.60 9.66 29.21
C PHE A 10 -7.28 9.11 27.81
N VAL A 11 -6.19 8.34 27.68
CA VAL A 11 -5.79 7.71 26.41
C VAL A 11 -6.63 6.47 26.11
N LEU A 12 -7.10 5.76 27.15
CA LEU A 12 -7.97 4.59 27.02
C LEU A 12 -9.43 4.97 26.68
N LEU A 13 -9.95 6.07 27.22
CA LEU A 13 -11.32 6.53 26.96
C LEU A 13 -11.54 6.92 25.49
N GLU A 14 -10.59 7.57 24.82
CA GLU A 14 -10.74 7.90 23.38
C GLU A 14 -10.60 6.67 22.47
N ALA A 15 -9.81 5.67 22.87
CA ALA A 15 -9.70 4.40 22.15
C ALA A 15 -10.95 3.51 22.34
N GLU A 16 -11.58 3.56 23.51
CA GLU A 16 -12.86 2.89 23.79
C GLU A 16 -14.06 3.60 23.16
N VAL A 17 -14.03 4.92 22.98
CA VAL A 17 -15.11 5.65 22.29
C VAL A 17 -15.07 5.47 20.76
N ALA A 18 -13.90 5.14 20.18
CA ALA A 18 -13.75 4.89 18.74
C ALA A 18 -14.13 3.45 18.30
N VAL A 19 -14.33 2.53 19.25
CA VAL A 19 -14.71 1.13 18.98
C VAL A 19 -16.00 0.83 19.75
N PRO A 20 -17.11 0.46 19.08
CA PRO A 20 -18.36 0.21 19.78
C PRO A 20 -18.19 -0.85 20.88
N LEU A 21 -18.60 -0.50 22.10
CA LEU A 21 -18.53 -1.37 23.26
C LEU A 21 -19.52 -2.55 23.10
N PRO A 22 -19.18 -3.74 23.62
CA PRO A 22 -20.01 -4.94 23.48
C PRO A 22 -21.43 -4.83 24.08
N GLY A 23 -21.63 -3.95 25.06
CA GLY A 23 -22.91 -3.79 25.76
C GLY A 23 -23.98 -3.01 24.99
N ASP A 24 -23.61 -2.20 23.99
CA ASP A 24 -24.57 -1.40 23.21
C ASP A 24 -25.31 -2.24 22.14
N VAL A 25 -24.93 -3.51 21.95
CA VAL A 25 -25.53 -4.42 20.96
C VAL A 25 -26.51 -5.40 21.62
N GLU A 26 -26.34 -5.71 22.91
CA GLU A 26 -27.25 -6.62 23.64
C GLU A 26 -28.43 -5.87 24.29
N ALA A 27 -28.31 -4.57 24.56
CA ALA A 27 -29.37 -3.79 25.22
C ALA A 27 -30.51 -3.28 24.30
N GLN A 28 -30.42 -3.46 22.98
CA GLN A 28 -31.47 -3.02 22.03
C GLN A 28 -32.23 -4.18 21.36
N GLY A 29 -32.06 -5.41 21.85
CA GLY A 29 -32.85 -6.57 21.44
C GLY A 29 -34.13 -6.78 22.27
N GLY A 30 -34.48 -5.84 23.15
CA GLY A 30 -35.72 -5.89 23.95
C GLY A 30 -36.91 -5.36 23.16
N LYS A 31 -37.86 -6.26 22.87
CA LYS A 31 -39.28 -6.03 22.55
C LYS A 31 -39.66 -4.61 22.10
N ILE A 32 -39.89 -4.44 20.81
CA ILE A 32 -40.91 -3.49 20.35
C ILE A 32 -42.24 -4.22 20.56
N GLU A 33 -42.82 -4.06 21.75
CA GLU A 33 -44.23 -4.33 21.97
C GLU A 33 -45.02 -3.09 21.52
N ASP A 34 -46.00 -3.36 20.66
CA ASP A 34 -47.08 -2.46 20.31
C ASP A 34 -47.81 -2.03 21.58
N ASP A 35 -48.01 -0.72 21.78
CA ASP A 35 -49.14 -0.27 22.58
C ASP A 35 -49.78 0.98 21.98
N LYS A 36 -51.08 0.82 21.78
CA LYS A 36 -52.08 1.83 21.40
C LYS A 36 -52.50 2.60 22.65
N LEU A 37 -52.69 3.90 22.46
CA LEU A 37 -53.71 4.78 23.06
C LEU A 37 -53.87 4.81 24.60
N GLU A 38 -53.72 5.99 25.20
CA GLU A 38 -54.88 6.75 25.68
C GLU A 38 -54.53 8.20 26.06
N ILE A 39 -55.50 9.07 25.82
CA ILE A 39 -55.51 10.50 26.14
C ILE A 39 -56.19 10.66 27.51
N SER A 40 -55.60 11.43 28.42
CA SER A 40 -56.35 12.27 29.35
C SER A 40 -55.49 13.46 29.83
N SER A 41 -56.10 14.64 29.80
CA SER A 41 -55.68 15.89 30.49
C SER A 41 -56.59 16.08 31.73
N PRO A 42 -56.46 17.18 32.49
CA PRO A 42 -55.30 17.65 33.25
C PRO A 42 -55.68 17.83 34.73
N GLU A 43 -54.73 17.77 35.67
CA GLU A 43 -54.96 18.45 36.95
C GLU A 43 -53.67 19.00 37.58
N SER A 44 -53.85 20.20 38.10
CA SER A 44 -52.91 21.11 38.70
C SER A 44 -52.26 20.54 39.95
N THR A 45 -50.94 20.68 40.08
CA THR A 45 -50.34 21.15 41.34
C THR A 45 -48.97 21.75 41.10
N ALA A 46 -48.81 22.97 41.60
CA ALA A 46 -47.60 23.76 41.54
C ALA A 46 -46.49 23.10 42.37
N ALA A 47 -45.39 22.76 41.71
CA ALA A 47 -44.10 22.55 42.36
C ALA A 47 -43.01 23.08 41.43
N THR A 48 -42.50 24.24 41.79
CA THR A 48 -41.40 24.95 41.14
C THR A 48 -40.10 24.16 41.32
N ASN A 49 -39.91 23.10 40.55
CA ASN A 49 -38.62 22.46 40.36
C ASN A 49 -37.94 23.10 39.15
N SER A 50 -36.87 23.84 39.41
CA SER A 50 -35.92 24.31 38.41
C SER A 50 -35.35 23.10 37.64
N LYS A 51 -36.01 22.74 36.55
CA LYS A 51 -35.47 21.86 35.51
C LYS A 51 -34.27 22.57 34.90
N GLU A 52 -33.09 22.27 35.44
CA GLU A 52 -31.83 22.48 34.75
C GLU A 52 -31.89 21.65 33.47
N SER A 53 -32.22 22.32 32.37
CA SER A 53 -32.30 21.72 31.04
C SER A 53 -30.88 21.34 30.63
N THR A 54 -30.46 20.13 30.97
CA THR A 54 -29.24 19.53 30.42
C THR A 54 -29.35 19.63 28.91
N PRO A 55 -28.45 20.38 28.22
CA PRO A 55 -28.56 20.55 26.78
C PRO A 55 -28.51 19.16 26.14
N PRO A 56 -29.36 18.90 25.13
CA PRO A 56 -29.43 17.60 24.48
C PRO A 56 -28.02 17.21 24.06
N ALA A 57 -27.56 16.05 24.54
CA ALA A 57 -26.23 15.53 24.27
C ALA A 57 -26.01 15.57 22.76
N LYS A 58 -25.25 16.58 22.29
CA LYS A 58 -24.90 16.75 20.89
C LYS A 58 -24.37 15.40 20.44
N GLY A 59 -25.12 14.73 19.56
CA GLY A 59 -24.84 13.36 19.14
C GLY A 59 -23.35 13.22 18.88
N LYS A 60 -22.70 12.31 19.65
CA LYS A 60 -21.25 12.08 19.55
C LYS A 60 -20.92 11.83 18.10
N LYS A 61 -20.43 12.86 17.40
CA LYS A 61 -19.98 12.74 16.02
C LYS A 61 -18.95 11.63 16.01
N SER A 62 -19.17 10.61 15.19
CA SER A 62 -18.25 9.49 14.97
C SER A 62 -16.82 10.01 14.96
N GLN A 63 -16.05 9.63 15.99
CA GLN A 63 -14.71 10.15 16.22
C GLN A 63 -13.77 9.45 15.24
N ARG A 64 -13.44 10.17 14.16
CA ARG A 64 -12.51 9.71 13.13
C ARG A 64 -11.13 9.38 13.73
N ILE A 65 -10.55 8.26 13.33
CA ILE A 65 -9.26 7.79 13.84
C ILE A 65 -8.11 8.48 13.10
N ARG A 66 -7.74 9.66 13.60
CA ARG A 66 -6.71 10.53 13.00
C ARG A 66 -5.35 9.83 12.85
N ALA A 67 -4.96 9.00 13.82
CA ALA A 67 -3.72 8.23 13.75
C ALA A 67 -3.65 7.33 12.51
N LEU A 68 -4.79 6.74 12.11
CA LEU A 68 -4.87 5.87 10.94
C LEU A 68 -4.72 6.66 9.63
N ASP A 69 -5.41 7.80 9.54
CA ASP A 69 -5.32 8.69 8.38
C ASP A 69 -3.91 9.26 8.21
N ASN A 70 -3.27 9.62 9.32
CA ASN A 70 -1.90 10.14 9.33
C ASN A 70 -0.88 9.05 8.98
N LEU A 71 -1.07 7.83 9.49
CA LEU A 71 -0.27 6.67 9.10
C LEU A 71 -0.38 6.43 7.58
N ARG A 72 -1.59 6.46 7.03
CA ARG A 72 -1.81 6.35 5.58
C ARG A 72 -1.05 7.43 4.82
N ALA A 73 -1.19 8.69 5.23
CA ALA A 73 -0.54 9.82 4.55
C ALA A 73 0.99 9.69 4.59
N PHE A 74 1.54 9.26 5.71
CA PHE A 74 2.98 8.98 5.85
C PHE A 74 3.45 7.84 4.94
N LEU A 75 2.70 6.73 4.87
CA LEU A 75 3.03 5.61 3.99
C LEU A 75 2.98 6.00 2.51
N VAL A 76 1.99 6.79 2.12
CA VAL A 76 1.91 7.33 0.75
C VAL A 76 3.09 8.27 0.47
N PHE A 77 3.47 9.13 1.43
CA PHE A 77 4.66 9.97 1.29
C PHE A 77 5.94 9.15 1.06
N LEU A 78 6.14 8.07 1.83
CA LEU A 78 7.27 7.16 1.61
C LEU A 78 7.23 6.48 0.24
N LEU A 79 6.05 6.11 -0.25
CA LEU A 79 5.86 5.56 -1.59
C LEU A 79 6.27 6.57 -2.67
N VAL A 80 5.88 7.85 -2.54
CA VAL A 80 6.31 8.92 -3.46
C VAL A 80 7.84 9.04 -3.47
N LEU A 81 8.47 9.01 -2.29
CA LEU A 81 9.93 9.09 -2.18
C LEU A 81 10.62 7.89 -2.83
N GLN A 82 10.06 6.68 -2.67
CA GLN A 82 10.55 5.48 -3.35
C GLN A 82 10.49 5.62 -4.88
N HIS A 83 9.35 6.08 -5.43
CA HIS A 83 9.22 6.30 -6.87
C HIS A 83 10.16 7.40 -7.37
N ALA A 84 10.36 8.46 -6.58
CA ALA A 84 11.32 9.52 -6.91
C ALA A 84 12.75 9.00 -7.03
N ILE A 85 13.17 8.09 -6.15
CA ILE A 85 14.49 7.45 -6.23
C ILE A 85 14.62 6.63 -7.51
N LEU A 86 13.64 5.75 -7.78
CA LEU A 86 13.66 4.88 -8.95
C LEU A 86 13.69 5.69 -10.26
N GLU A 87 12.83 6.70 -10.38
CA GLU A 87 12.77 7.56 -11.56
C GLU A 87 14.02 8.44 -11.72
N THR A 88 14.57 8.96 -10.62
CA THR A 88 15.81 9.76 -10.68
C THR A 88 16.96 8.89 -11.18
N VAL A 89 17.19 7.73 -10.55
CA VAL A 89 18.25 6.79 -10.93
C VAL A 89 18.08 6.30 -12.37
N ALA A 90 16.85 6.05 -12.81
CA ALA A 90 16.56 5.60 -14.16
C ALA A 90 17.02 6.58 -15.27
N HIS A 91 17.02 7.88 -14.98
CA HIS A 91 17.28 8.93 -15.97
C HIS A 91 18.67 9.56 -15.84
N ILE A 92 19.55 8.98 -15.02
CA ILE A 92 20.94 9.44 -14.93
C ILE A 92 21.78 8.71 -15.98
N PRO A 93 22.42 9.47 -16.90
CA PRO A 93 23.36 8.89 -17.86
C PRO A 93 24.50 8.16 -17.13
N ASP A 94 24.83 6.97 -17.61
CA ASP A 94 25.95 6.14 -17.11
C ASP A 94 25.88 5.88 -15.60
N TYR A 95 24.67 5.71 -15.06
CA TYR A 95 24.52 5.23 -13.69
C TYR A 95 25.13 3.83 -13.57
N SER A 96 26.10 3.70 -12.68
CA SER A 96 26.59 2.41 -12.21
C SER A 96 26.83 2.47 -10.71
N ASP A 97 26.68 1.33 -10.06
CA ASP A 97 26.99 1.20 -8.63
C ASP A 97 28.48 1.47 -8.35
N GLU A 98 29.35 1.23 -9.34
CA GLU A 98 30.78 1.54 -9.26
C GLU A 98 31.05 3.05 -9.26
N LYS A 99 30.28 3.82 -10.04
CA LYS A 99 30.40 5.28 -10.12
C LYS A 99 29.85 5.96 -8.87
N TYR A 100 28.79 5.42 -8.27
CA TYR A 100 28.11 6.01 -7.11
C TYR A 100 27.95 5.04 -5.92
N PRO A 101 29.02 4.42 -5.40
CA PRO A 101 28.90 3.25 -4.52
C PRO A 101 28.19 3.56 -3.20
N ARG A 102 28.50 4.70 -2.56
CA ARG A 102 27.88 5.09 -1.29
C ARG A 102 26.42 5.52 -1.47
N GLN A 103 26.13 6.22 -2.56
CA GLN A 103 24.79 6.76 -2.82
C GLN A 103 23.85 5.68 -3.30
N SER A 104 24.29 4.85 -4.25
CA SER A 104 23.58 3.65 -4.69
C SER A 104 23.22 2.77 -3.50
N LEU A 105 24.19 2.42 -2.66
CA LEU A 105 23.94 1.60 -1.47
C LEU A 105 22.85 2.18 -0.57
N PHE A 106 22.94 3.47 -0.24
CA PHE A 106 21.94 4.12 0.62
C PHE A 106 20.54 4.08 -0.01
N LEU A 107 20.43 4.42 -1.28
CA LEU A 107 19.17 4.44 -2.03
C LEU A 107 18.59 3.02 -2.16
N THR A 108 19.43 2.03 -2.41
CA THR A 108 19.10 0.61 -2.49
C THR A 108 18.55 0.07 -1.17
N LEU A 109 19.21 0.37 -0.05
CA LEU A 109 18.74 0.00 1.29
C LEU A 109 17.39 0.66 1.60
N PHE A 110 17.24 1.95 1.28
CA PHE A 110 16.00 2.68 1.49
C PHE A 110 14.84 2.09 0.67
N VAL A 111 15.05 1.86 -0.63
CA VAL A 111 14.03 1.30 -1.53
C VAL A 111 13.65 -0.12 -1.07
N THR A 112 14.61 -0.95 -0.69
CA THR A 112 14.35 -2.30 -0.18
C THR A 112 13.52 -2.28 1.10
N LEU A 113 13.89 -1.46 2.09
CA LEU A 113 13.14 -1.31 3.35
C LEU A 113 11.71 -0.80 3.11
N THR A 114 11.57 0.16 2.20
CA THR A 114 10.28 0.80 1.87
C THR A 114 9.37 -0.18 1.15
N ARG A 115 9.86 -0.85 0.09
CA ARG A 115 9.12 -1.91 -0.63
C ARG A 115 8.60 -2.97 0.33
N HIS A 116 9.45 -3.38 1.27
CA HIS A 116 9.13 -4.44 2.21
C HIS A 116 8.05 -4.06 3.23
N ASN A 117 8.13 -2.87 3.82
CA ASN A 117 7.25 -2.50 4.94
C ASN A 117 6.04 -1.66 4.52
N VAL A 118 6.21 -0.73 3.56
CA VAL A 118 5.17 0.25 3.23
C VAL A 118 3.94 -0.42 2.63
N VAL A 119 4.12 -1.34 1.69
CA VAL A 119 3.01 -2.04 1.04
C VAL A 119 2.22 -2.86 2.05
N GLY A 120 2.91 -3.63 2.91
CA GLY A 120 2.26 -4.39 3.99
C GLY A 120 1.50 -3.48 4.96
N LEU A 121 2.08 -2.35 5.37
CA LEU A 121 1.39 -1.38 6.21
C LEU A 121 0.19 -0.72 5.51
N LEU A 122 0.24 -0.50 4.20
CA LEU A 122 -0.91 -0.04 3.42
C LEU A 122 -2.04 -1.10 3.42
N PHE A 123 -1.71 -2.39 3.33
CA PHE A 123 -2.70 -3.46 3.50
C PHE A 123 -3.30 -3.49 4.91
N PHE A 124 -2.49 -3.29 5.94
CA PHE A 124 -2.97 -3.14 7.33
C PHE A 124 -3.96 -1.97 7.46
N VAL A 125 -3.59 -0.80 6.96
CA VAL A 125 -4.44 0.40 6.98
C VAL A 125 -5.76 0.16 6.25
N SER A 126 -5.71 -0.54 5.10
CA SER A 126 -6.88 -0.84 4.30
C SER A 126 -7.80 -1.87 4.97
N GLY A 127 -7.26 -2.92 5.58
CA GLY A 127 -8.06 -3.87 6.38
C GLY A 127 -8.79 -3.17 7.51
N LEU A 128 -8.09 -2.32 8.27
CA LEU A 128 -8.72 -1.54 9.33
C LEU A 128 -9.81 -0.61 8.79
N SER A 129 -9.55 0.06 7.67
CA SER A 129 -10.53 0.92 6.98
C SER A 129 -11.78 0.15 6.52
N SER A 130 -11.63 -1.09 6.08
CA SER A 130 -12.73 -1.94 5.61
C SER A 130 -13.65 -2.38 6.75
N VAL A 131 -13.10 -2.67 7.94
CA VAL A 131 -13.92 -2.92 9.15
C VAL A 131 -14.76 -1.71 9.50
N PHE A 132 -14.17 -0.51 9.52
CA PHE A 132 -14.91 0.71 9.81
C PHE A 132 -15.99 0.99 8.78
N SER A 133 -15.67 0.84 7.49
CA SER A 133 -16.65 0.99 6.41
C SER A 133 -17.84 0.03 6.56
N MET A 134 -17.58 -1.21 6.99
CA MET A 134 -18.61 -2.24 7.16
C MET A 134 -19.39 -2.12 8.49
N THR A 135 -18.82 -1.51 9.53
CA THR A 135 -19.50 -1.29 10.83
C THR A 135 -20.33 -0.02 10.88
N VAL A 136 -19.97 1.01 10.11
CA VAL A 136 -20.73 2.28 10.04
C VAL A 136 -22.12 2.09 9.43
N HIS A 137 -22.29 1.11 8.55
CA HIS A 137 -23.57 0.74 7.97
C HIS A 137 -24.11 -0.43 8.81
N LYS A 138 -25.23 -0.29 9.53
CA LYS A 138 -25.76 -1.30 10.50
C LYS A 138 -26.93 -2.18 9.98
N ARG A 139 -27.26 -2.17 8.69
CA ARG A 139 -28.45 -2.88 8.11
C ARG A 139 -28.16 -4.28 7.52
N HIS A 140 -29.15 -5.17 7.44
CA HIS A 140 -28.91 -6.56 6.96
C HIS A 140 -28.34 -6.69 5.52
N TYR A 141 -28.52 -5.67 4.66
CA TYR A 141 -27.98 -5.64 3.29
C TYR A 141 -26.53 -5.12 3.17
N ILE A 142 -25.82 -4.88 4.28
CA ILE A 142 -24.45 -4.29 4.26
C ILE A 142 -23.47 -5.06 3.38
N PRO A 143 -23.34 -6.40 3.43
CA PRO A 143 -22.22 -7.05 2.74
C PRO A 143 -22.30 -6.91 1.23
N LEU A 144 -23.51 -7.03 0.67
CA LEU A 144 -23.74 -6.85 -0.76
C LEU A 144 -23.54 -5.38 -1.17
N PHE A 145 -24.11 -4.43 -0.43
CA PHE A 145 -23.92 -3.00 -0.72
C PHE A 145 -22.45 -2.59 -0.60
N PHE A 146 -21.76 -3.06 0.44
CA PHE A 146 -20.31 -2.89 0.61
C PHE A 146 -19.54 -3.44 -0.58
N ALA A 147 -19.82 -4.67 -1.01
CA ALA A 147 -19.19 -5.27 -2.17
C ALA A 147 -19.43 -4.44 -3.44
N LEU A 148 -20.67 -4.03 -3.70
CA LEU A 148 -21.01 -3.19 -4.86
C LEU A 148 -20.28 -1.84 -4.84
N VAL A 149 -20.24 -1.17 -3.69
CA VAL A 149 -19.51 0.10 -3.52
C VAL A 149 -18.02 -0.10 -3.76
N LYS A 150 -17.43 -1.20 -3.27
CA LYS A 150 -16.01 -1.50 -3.47
C LYS A 150 -15.68 -1.86 -4.92
N ILE A 151 -16.52 -2.65 -5.59
CA ILE A 151 -16.38 -2.94 -7.02
C ILE A 151 -16.45 -1.62 -7.80
N TRP A 152 -17.47 -0.81 -7.55
CA TRP A 152 -17.66 0.49 -8.20
C TRP A 152 -16.46 1.43 -8.01
N GLN A 153 -16.00 1.60 -6.77
CA GLN A 153 -14.82 2.42 -6.46
C GLN A 153 -13.58 1.88 -7.18
N THR A 154 -13.32 0.58 -7.10
CA THR A 154 -12.19 -0.06 -7.77
C THR A 154 -12.24 0.14 -9.27
N THR A 155 -13.40 -0.01 -9.91
CA THR A 155 -13.56 0.21 -11.35
C THR A 155 -13.22 1.65 -11.73
N ILE A 156 -13.76 2.65 -11.02
CA ILE A 156 -13.41 4.07 -11.25
C ILE A 156 -11.90 4.27 -11.08
N TYR A 157 -11.33 3.74 -10.00
CA TYR A 157 -9.91 3.92 -9.70
C TYR A 157 -9.02 3.29 -10.76
N VAL A 158 -9.28 2.05 -11.14
CA VAL A 158 -8.52 1.33 -12.17
C VAL A 158 -8.64 2.04 -13.52
N ALA A 159 -9.85 2.43 -13.92
CA ALA A 159 -10.07 3.16 -15.17
C ALA A 159 -9.36 4.52 -15.17
N GLY A 160 -9.59 5.35 -14.13
CA GLY A 160 -8.97 6.67 -14.02
C GLY A 160 -7.45 6.59 -14.00
N TYR A 161 -6.90 5.60 -13.31
CA TYR A 161 -5.46 5.35 -13.27
C TYR A 161 -4.91 4.87 -14.62
N TYR A 162 -5.61 3.96 -15.31
CA TYR A 162 -5.26 3.52 -16.66
C TYR A 162 -5.15 4.69 -17.64
N TYR A 163 -6.13 5.60 -17.64
CA TYR A 163 -6.07 6.79 -18.49
C TYR A 163 -4.97 7.77 -18.07
N ALA A 164 -4.74 7.93 -16.76
CA ALA A 164 -3.63 8.73 -16.27
C ALA A 164 -2.27 8.18 -16.73
N MET A 165 -2.10 6.85 -16.73
CA MET A 165 -0.92 6.20 -17.29
C MET A 165 -0.76 6.47 -18.78
N GLN A 166 -1.81 6.31 -19.57
CA GLN A 166 -1.78 6.62 -21.01
C GLN A 166 -1.38 8.07 -21.27
N LEU A 167 -1.89 9.00 -20.44
CA LEU A 167 -1.52 10.41 -20.54
C LEU A 167 -0.05 10.64 -20.18
N LEU A 168 0.45 10.02 -19.09
CA LEU A 168 1.87 10.09 -18.72
C LEU A 168 2.77 9.56 -19.83
N GLN A 169 2.39 8.44 -20.44
CA GLN A 169 3.11 7.85 -21.57
C GLN A 169 3.14 8.78 -22.78
N ARG A 170 2.04 9.51 -23.04
CA ARG A 170 1.96 10.47 -24.13
C ARG A 170 2.77 11.74 -23.87
N ILE A 171 2.82 12.22 -22.63
CA ILE A 171 3.56 13.44 -22.26
C ILE A 171 5.08 13.16 -22.20
N TYR A 172 5.46 11.99 -21.67
CA TYR A 172 6.85 11.68 -21.34
C TYR A 172 7.46 10.53 -22.18
N GLY A 173 6.76 9.98 -23.17
CA GLY A 173 7.33 9.07 -24.18
C GLY A 173 7.88 9.88 -25.36
N PRO A 174 9.07 9.57 -25.89
CA PRO A 174 9.49 8.22 -26.26
C PRO A 174 10.49 7.61 -25.28
N TRP A 175 10.22 6.38 -24.88
CA TRP A 175 11.16 5.56 -24.12
C TRP A 175 12.16 4.96 -25.10
N SER A 176 13.44 4.94 -24.71
CA SER A 176 14.50 4.31 -25.50
C SER A 176 14.14 2.84 -25.73
N GLU A 177 13.72 2.51 -26.95
CA GLU A 177 13.62 1.14 -27.46
C GLU A 177 15.03 0.75 -27.95
N GLU A 178 15.87 0.21 -27.06
CA GLU A 178 17.05 -0.60 -27.43
C GLU A 178 18.10 -0.01 -28.42
N ASP A 179 18.28 1.31 -28.54
CA ASP A 179 19.34 1.89 -29.37
C ASP A 179 20.74 1.81 -28.72
N GLY A 180 21.26 0.59 -28.51
CA GLY A 180 22.68 0.28 -28.21
C GLY A 180 23.30 0.90 -26.94
N LYS A 181 22.62 1.83 -26.28
CA LYS A 181 23.01 2.46 -25.01
C LYS A 181 22.37 1.67 -23.88
N GLN A 182 23.16 1.29 -22.87
CA GLN A 182 22.64 0.67 -21.66
C GLN A 182 21.74 1.66 -20.91
N VAL A 183 20.44 1.57 -21.13
CA VAL A 183 19.43 2.36 -20.41
C VAL A 183 18.83 1.50 -19.30
N SER A 184 18.73 2.07 -18.09
CA SER A 184 18.09 1.44 -16.92
C SER A 184 16.72 0.86 -17.28
N PHE A 185 16.37 -0.31 -16.74
CA PHE A 185 15.08 -0.97 -16.94
C PHE A 185 13.90 -0.02 -16.71
N PHE A 186 13.99 0.81 -15.67
CA PHE A 186 12.92 1.76 -15.32
C PHE A 186 12.79 2.93 -16.30
N ALA A 187 13.81 3.22 -17.12
CA ALA A 187 13.70 4.16 -18.22
C ALA A 187 13.17 3.52 -19.51
N GLN A 188 13.17 2.19 -19.61
CA GLN A 188 12.55 1.45 -20.70
C GLN A 188 11.01 1.42 -20.54
N GLN A 189 10.31 1.11 -21.65
CA GLN A 189 8.86 0.93 -21.64
C GLN A 189 8.40 -0.11 -20.62
N GLN A 190 9.15 -1.20 -20.48
CA GLN A 190 8.80 -2.30 -19.58
C GLN A 190 8.87 -1.87 -18.11
N GLY A 191 9.91 -1.15 -17.70
CA GLY A 191 10.04 -0.71 -16.32
C GLY A 191 9.13 0.46 -15.96
N ASN A 192 8.86 1.39 -16.90
CA ASN A 192 7.87 2.43 -16.67
C ASN A 192 6.46 1.86 -16.54
N THR A 193 6.06 0.96 -17.43
CA THR A 193 4.76 0.27 -17.31
C THR A 193 4.68 -0.52 -16.01
N TRP A 194 5.80 -1.11 -15.55
CA TRP A 194 5.87 -1.78 -14.26
C TRP A 194 5.64 -0.84 -13.07
N ILE A 195 6.38 0.27 -12.96
CA ILE A 195 6.22 1.27 -11.88
C ILE A 195 4.77 1.74 -11.85
N LEU A 196 4.24 2.06 -13.03
CA LEU A 196 2.89 2.54 -13.16
C LEU A 196 1.87 1.44 -12.82
N SER A 197 2.07 0.17 -13.16
CA SER A 197 1.07 -0.87 -12.88
C SER A 197 0.85 -1.20 -11.40
N GLY A 198 1.83 -0.95 -10.53
CA GLY A 198 1.80 -1.35 -9.12
C GLY A 198 0.56 -0.89 -8.33
N PRO A 199 0.18 0.41 -8.35
CA PRO A 199 -1.05 0.90 -7.72
C PRO A 199 -2.33 0.23 -8.20
N MET A 200 -2.44 -0.07 -9.50
CA MET A 200 -3.60 -0.79 -10.06
C MET A 200 -3.68 -2.21 -9.46
N ALA A 201 -2.54 -2.89 -9.43
CA ALA A 201 -2.38 -4.20 -8.82
C ALA A 201 -2.80 -4.18 -7.33
N TYR A 202 -2.31 -3.21 -6.56
CA TYR A 202 -2.68 -3.03 -5.15
C TYR A 202 -4.21 -2.91 -4.94
N ILE A 203 -4.88 -2.07 -5.75
CA ILE A 203 -6.34 -1.85 -5.63
C ILE A 203 -7.12 -3.11 -6.00
N LEU A 204 -6.72 -3.82 -7.06
CA LEU A 204 -7.37 -5.07 -7.46
C LEU A 204 -7.22 -6.16 -6.38
N LEU A 205 -6.03 -6.29 -5.79
CA LEU A 205 -5.82 -7.25 -4.69
C LEU A 205 -6.62 -6.86 -3.45
N LEU A 206 -6.70 -5.56 -3.15
CA LEU A 206 -7.53 -5.05 -2.07
C LEU A 206 -9.02 -5.36 -2.30
N LEU A 207 -9.51 -5.26 -3.54
CA LEU A 207 -10.88 -5.66 -3.88
C LEU A 207 -11.11 -7.14 -3.58
N VAL A 208 -10.17 -8.02 -3.94
CA VAL A 208 -10.26 -9.46 -3.61
C VAL A 208 -10.37 -9.64 -2.10
N PHE A 209 -9.52 -8.99 -1.31
CA PHE A 209 -9.56 -9.09 0.15
C PHE A 209 -10.84 -8.52 0.76
N ASP A 210 -11.35 -7.42 0.23
CA ASP A 210 -12.62 -6.81 0.64
C ASP A 210 -13.80 -7.73 0.36
N LEU A 211 -13.83 -8.37 -0.83
CA LEU A 211 -14.87 -9.32 -1.20
C LEU A 211 -14.81 -10.59 -0.35
N THR A 212 -13.61 -11.14 -0.14
CA THR A 212 -13.41 -12.29 0.77
C THR A 212 -13.87 -11.95 2.19
N TYR A 213 -13.54 -10.75 2.69
CA TYR A 213 -14.00 -10.29 4.00
C TYR A 213 -15.53 -10.14 4.05
N ALA A 214 -16.15 -9.59 3.01
CA ALA A 214 -17.60 -9.45 2.94
C ALA A 214 -18.31 -10.82 2.94
N VAL A 215 -17.78 -11.79 2.19
CA VAL A 215 -18.28 -13.18 2.18
C VAL A 215 -18.11 -13.82 3.56
N ALA A 216 -16.91 -13.77 4.14
CA ALA A 216 -16.63 -14.32 5.47
C ALA A 216 -17.54 -13.70 6.55
N ARG A 217 -17.79 -12.39 6.46
CA ARG A 217 -18.71 -11.69 7.38
C ARG A 217 -20.15 -12.12 7.16
N THR A 218 -20.60 -12.33 5.93
CA THR A 218 -21.95 -12.83 5.61
C THR A 218 -22.16 -14.22 6.19
N ILE A 219 -21.20 -15.11 6.01
CA ILE A 219 -21.19 -16.45 6.63
C ILE A 219 -21.23 -16.30 8.16
N ASN A 220 -20.42 -15.42 8.74
CA ASN A 220 -20.40 -15.24 10.19
C ASN A 220 -21.71 -14.68 10.74
N LEU A 221 -22.38 -13.76 10.03
CA LEU A 221 -23.67 -13.22 10.44
C LEU A 221 -24.75 -14.31 10.44
N ARG A 222 -24.73 -15.21 9.45
CA ARG A 222 -25.71 -16.30 9.32
C ARG A 222 -25.47 -17.44 10.29
N PHE A 223 -24.21 -17.85 10.47
CA PHE A 223 -23.87 -19.09 11.18
C PHE A 223 -23.15 -18.86 12.52
N LYS A 224 -22.80 -17.60 12.87
CA LYS A 224 -22.07 -17.24 14.10
C LYS A 224 -20.78 -18.06 14.34
N VAL A 225 -20.13 -18.48 13.25
CA VAL A 225 -18.99 -19.42 13.26
C VAL A 225 -17.75 -18.83 13.93
N TYR A 226 -17.51 -17.53 13.77
CA TYR A 226 -16.28 -16.88 14.21
C TYR A 226 -16.51 -16.08 15.48
N LYS A 227 -16.16 -16.68 16.63
CA LYS A 227 -15.89 -15.94 17.88
C LYS A 227 -14.54 -15.23 17.76
N ARG A 228 -14.33 -14.15 18.53
CA ARG A 228 -13.04 -13.42 18.55
C ARG A 228 -11.90 -14.40 18.81
N PHE A 229 -10.98 -14.52 17.86
CA PHE A 229 -9.84 -15.43 17.94
C PHE A 229 -8.83 -14.98 19.02
N VAL A 230 -8.59 -13.67 19.11
CA VAL A 230 -7.66 -13.06 20.08
C VAL A 230 -8.44 -12.35 21.17
N THR A 231 -8.50 -12.95 22.36
CA THR A 231 -9.20 -12.40 23.53
C THR A 231 -8.26 -12.07 24.70
N ASN A 232 -7.08 -12.69 24.75
CA ASN A 232 -6.09 -12.49 25.81
C ASN A 232 -4.66 -12.44 25.24
N LYS A 233 -3.70 -12.06 26.10
CA LYS A 233 -2.29 -11.91 25.72
C LYS A 233 -1.67 -13.22 25.21
N VAL A 234 -2.03 -14.36 25.79
CA VAL A 234 -1.53 -15.68 25.37
C VAL A 234 -1.96 -16.00 23.95
N ARG A 235 -3.25 -15.88 23.61
CA ARG A 235 -3.78 -16.13 22.26
C ARG A 235 -3.21 -15.15 21.24
N TYR A 236 -2.97 -13.90 21.64
CA TYR A 236 -2.28 -12.93 20.79
C TYR A 236 -0.86 -13.38 20.47
N ASN A 237 -0.08 -13.78 21.47
CA ASN A 237 1.28 -14.27 21.27
C ASN A 237 1.29 -15.53 20.39
N VAL A 238 0.39 -16.49 20.64
CA VAL A 238 0.24 -17.67 19.79
C VAL A 238 -0.05 -17.25 18.34
N ALA A 239 -1.04 -16.38 18.10
CA ALA A 239 -1.36 -15.90 16.75
C ALA A 239 -0.17 -15.18 16.10
N LYS A 240 0.56 -14.36 16.86
CA LYS A 240 1.76 -13.64 16.40
C LYS A 240 2.86 -14.61 15.98
N TYR A 241 3.19 -15.60 16.80
CA TYR A 241 4.21 -16.60 16.50
C TYR A 241 3.78 -17.55 15.38
N THR A 242 2.51 -17.97 15.34
CA THR A 242 1.97 -18.75 14.21
C THR A 242 2.07 -17.97 12.91
N ALA A 243 1.71 -16.68 12.89
CA ALA A 243 1.84 -15.84 11.71
C ALA A 243 3.31 -15.69 11.27
N LEU A 244 4.24 -15.58 12.22
CA LEU A 244 5.68 -15.55 11.96
C LEU A 244 6.15 -16.87 11.33
N VAL A 245 5.77 -18.02 11.90
CA VAL A 245 6.13 -19.34 11.39
C VAL A 245 5.52 -19.60 10.01
N VAL A 246 4.24 -19.25 9.80
CA VAL A 246 3.56 -19.41 8.50
C VAL A 246 4.22 -18.52 7.44
N LEU A 247 4.52 -17.27 7.79
CA LEU A 247 5.22 -16.37 6.87
C LEU A 247 6.59 -16.95 6.54
N GLN A 248 7.40 -17.29 7.54
CA GLN A 248 8.74 -17.86 7.34
C GLN A 248 8.70 -19.14 6.51
N PHE A 249 7.77 -20.06 6.81
CA PHE A 249 7.57 -21.28 6.04
C PHE A 249 7.29 -20.93 4.58
N TRP A 250 6.38 -20.00 4.31
CA TRP A 250 6.11 -19.54 2.95
C TRP A 250 7.33 -18.93 2.28
N ILE A 251 8.10 -18.09 2.98
CA ILE A 251 9.32 -17.48 2.44
C ILE A 251 10.33 -18.56 2.06
N SER A 252 10.62 -19.48 2.98
CA SER A 252 11.55 -20.57 2.75
C SER A 252 11.05 -21.49 1.63
N PHE A 253 9.76 -21.82 1.63
CA PHE A 253 9.13 -22.69 0.63
C PHE A 253 9.21 -22.12 -0.79
N VAL A 254 8.97 -20.82 -0.93
CA VAL A 254 9.09 -20.09 -2.21
C VAL A 254 10.56 -19.95 -2.60
N SER A 255 11.44 -19.58 -1.67
CA SER A 255 12.87 -19.34 -1.93
C SER A 255 13.65 -20.61 -2.27
N ILE A 256 13.21 -21.77 -1.75
CA ILE A 256 13.81 -23.08 -2.03
C ILE A 256 13.27 -23.69 -3.35
N GLY A 257 12.22 -23.10 -3.93
CA GLY A 257 11.69 -23.51 -5.25
C GLY A 257 10.84 -24.77 -5.24
N LEU A 258 10.30 -25.19 -4.08
CA LEU A 258 9.47 -26.39 -3.95
C LEU A 258 8.14 -26.31 -4.71
N LEU A 259 7.61 -25.10 -4.93
CA LEU A 259 6.56 -24.83 -5.93
C LEU A 259 7.05 -23.68 -6.82
N ARG A 260 7.49 -23.99 -8.03
CA ARG A 260 7.56 -22.96 -9.07
C ARG A 260 6.12 -22.58 -9.40
N PRO A 261 5.69 -21.32 -9.19
CA PRO A 261 4.38 -20.91 -9.70
C PRO A 261 4.35 -21.21 -11.20
N PRO A 262 3.21 -21.69 -11.75
CA PRO A 262 3.07 -21.91 -13.18
C PRO A 262 3.60 -20.70 -13.95
N THR A 263 4.41 -20.91 -14.98
CA THR A 263 5.06 -19.84 -15.75
C THR A 263 4.06 -18.81 -16.28
N ALA A 264 2.82 -19.22 -16.56
CA ALA A 264 1.73 -18.33 -16.95
C ALA A 264 1.28 -17.35 -15.86
N LEU A 265 1.44 -17.68 -14.58
CA LEU A 265 1.11 -16.80 -13.44
C LEU A 265 2.27 -15.87 -13.08
N VAL A 266 3.50 -16.18 -13.51
CA VAL A 266 4.70 -15.39 -13.19
C VAL A 266 4.57 -13.93 -13.63
N PRO A 267 4.14 -13.58 -14.87
CA PRO A 267 3.95 -12.19 -15.28
C PRO A 267 2.90 -11.43 -14.44
N TYR A 268 1.84 -12.11 -14.02
CA TYR A 268 0.81 -11.50 -13.18
C TYR A 268 1.37 -11.24 -11.78
N LEU A 269 2.02 -12.24 -11.17
CA LEU A 269 2.73 -12.10 -9.90
C LEU A 269 3.86 -11.05 -9.96
N ALA A 270 4.50 -10.88 -11.13
CA ALA A 270 5.52 -9.85 -11.44
C ALA A 270 5.02 -8.42 -11.26
N VAL A 271 3.80 -8.19 -11.77
CA VAL A 271 3.14 -6.90 -11.80
C VAL A 271 2.77 -6.50 -10.37
N PHE A 272 2.48 -7.47 -9.50
CA PHE A 272 2.22 -7.23 -8.08
C PHE A 272 3.49 -7.09 -7.26
N ASN A 273 4.57 -7.78 -7.63
CA ASN A 273 5.77 -7.75 -6.80
C ASN A 273 7.03 -8.18 -7.59
N PRO A 274 8.10 -7.38 -7.54
CA PRO A 274 9.37 -7.72 -8.15
C PRO A 274 10.10 -8.87 -7.45
N THR A 275 9.79 -9.03 -6.16
CA THR A 275 10.15 -10.18 -5.36
C THR A 275 8.92 -11.05 -5.33
N SER A 276 8.97 -12.28 -5.86
CA SER A 276 7.94 -13.34 -5.86
C SER A 276 7.50 -13.82 -4.45
N LEU A 277 7.63 -12.92 -3.50
CA LEU A 277 7.71 -13.09 -2.08
C LEU A 277 6.68 -12.08 -1.54
N PHE A 278 5.42 -12.51 -1.37
CA PHE A 278 4.75 -12.64 -0.07
C PHE A 278 3.27 -12.19 -0.16
N PRO A 279 2.42 -12.78 -1.03
CA PRO A 279 0.98 -12.54 -0.92
C PRO A 279 0.49 -12.81 0.51
N ILE A 280 1.10 -13.79 1.19
CA ILE A 280 0.84 -14.09 2.60
C ILE A 280 1.18 -12.92 3.53
N GLN A 281 2.26 -12.17 3.33
CA GLN A 281 2.57 -11.00 4.16
C GLN A 281 1.47 -9.96 4.06
N TYR A 282 0.97 -9.70 2.85
CA TYR A 282 -0.12 -8.74 2.61
C TYR A 282 -1.45 -9.24 3.17
N ILE A 283 -1.75 -10.53 3.05
CA ILE A 283 -2.91 -11.18 3.69
C ILE A 283 -2.81 -11.02 5.21
N LEU A 284 -1.68 -11.37 5.82
CA LEU A 284 -1.45 -11.26 7.26
C LEU A 284 -1.58 -9.81 7.74
N ALA A 285 -1.04 -8.85 6.99
CA ALA A 285 -1.14 -7.43 7.31
C ALA A 285 -2.60 -6.94 7.25
N TYR A 286 -3.31 -7.30 6.18
CA TYR A 286 -4.72 -6.98 6.00
C TYR A 286 -5.58 -7.59 7.11
N MET A 287 -5.36 -8.87 7.45
CA MET A 287 -6.03 -9.55 8.56
C MET A 287 -5.71 -8.91 9.91
N ALA A 288 -4.47 -8.51 10.16
CA ALA A 288 -4.09 -7.77 11.36
C ALA A 288 -4.83 -6.41 11.43
N GLY A 289 -5.03 -5.75 10.29
CA GLY A 289 -5.86 -4.56 10.15
C GLY A 289 -7.32 -4.84 10.50
N LEU A 290 -7.91 -5.90 9.94
CA LEU A 290 -9.29 -6.32 10.24
C LEU A 290 -9.51 -6.60 11.74
N HIS A 291 -8.52 -7.19 12.39
CA HIS A 291 -8.61 -7.55 13.81
C HIS A 291 -8.03 -6.50 14.77
N PHE A 292 -7.57 -5.35 14.26
CA PHE A 292 -6.90 -4.33 15.06
C PHE A 292 -7.72 -3.90 16.27
N ALA A 293 -9.02 -3.68 16.11
CA ALA A 293 -9.92 -3.31 17.22
C ALA A 293 -9.97 -4.36 18.35
N SER A 294 -9.63 -5.62 18.08
CA SER A 294 -9.52 -6.67 19.11
C SER A 294 -8.12 -6.78 19.69
N ILE A 295 -7.07 -6.48 18.91
CA ILE A 295 -5.67 -6.66 19.32
C ILE A 295 -4.98 -5.38 19.79
N TYR A 296 -5.56 -4.19 19.59
CA TYR A 296 -4.87 -2.92 19.82
C TYR A 296 -4.35 -2.78 21.27
N LYS A 297 -5.12 -3.22 22.27
CA LYS A 297 -4.70 -3.18 23.69
C LYS A 297 -3.43 -4.01 23.90
N LEU A 298 -3.28 -5.12 23.18
CA LEU A 298 -2.13 -6.02 23.29
C LEU A 298 -0.94 -5.51 22.46
N LEU A 299 -1.21 -4.92 21.29
CA LEU A 299 -0.19 -4.36 20.40
C LEU A 299 0.44 -3.07 20.95
N LEU A 300 -0.38 -2.15 21.47
CA LEU A 300 0.05 -0.80 21.86
C LEU A 300 0.69 -0.73 23.25
N THR A 301 0.52 -1.75 24.09
CA THR A 301 1.07 -1.80 25.46
C THR A 301 2.49 -2.36 25.53
N GLU A 302 3.05 -2.86 24.42
CA GLU A 302 4.40 -3.45 24.43
C GLU A 302 5.51 -2.44 24.76
N THR A 303 5.32 -1.15 24.46
CA THR A 303 6.28 -0.09 24.77
C THR A 303 5.54 1.14 25.26
N ALA A 304 6.08 1.79 26.30
CA ALA A 304 5.49 3.02 26.81
C ALA A 304 5.51 4.10 25.72
N PRO A 305 4.47 4.93 25.58
CA PRO A 305 4.36 5.95 24.51
C PRO A 305 5.60 6.83 24.34
N ARG A 306 6.26 7.20 25.44
CA ARG A 306 7.48 8.02 25.46
C ARG A 306 8.68 7.38 24.75
N PHE A 307 8.71 6.05 24.65
CA PHE A 307 9.80 5.29 24.03
C PHE A 307 9.45 4.81 22.61
N SER A 308 8.27 5.14 22.08
CA SER A 308 7.83 4.68 20.75
C SER A 308 8.77 5.15 19.62
N ILE A 309 9.25 6.40 19.67
CA ILE A 309 10.21 6.95 18.70
C ILE A 309 11.52 6.16 18.79
N LEU A 310 12.08 6.02 19.99
CA LEU A 310 13.32 5.27 20.21
C LEU A 310 13.17 3.82 19.73
N GLY A 311 12.04 3.17 20.00
CA GLY A 311 11.75 1.81 19.56
C GLY A 311 11.74 1.66 18.04
N VAL A 312 11.11 2.60 17.32
CA VAL A 312 11.16 2.65 15.85
C VAL A 312 12.59 2.90 15.37
N SER A 313 13.30 3.88 15.94
CA SER A 313 14.67 4.21 15.54
C SER A 313 15.64 3.04 15.71
N VAL A 314 15.60 2.36 16.85
CA VAL A 314 16.46 1.18 17.12
C VAL A 314 16.13 0.04 16.16
N ARG A 315 14.84 -0.25 15.93
CA ARG A 315 14.45 -1.34 15.02
C ARG A 315 14.79 -0.99 13.56
N LEU A 316 14.67 0.27 13.16
CA LEU A 316 15.07 0.74 11.83
C LEU A 316 16.58 0.68 11.64
N PHE A 317 17.35 1.07 12.66
CA PHE A 317 18.80 0.91 12.69
C PHE A 317 19.18 -0.56 12.54
N LEU A 318 18.63 -1.45 13.37
CA LEU A 318 18.90 -2.90 13.29
C LEU A 318 18.52 -3.48 11.92
N ALA A 319 17.38 -3.09 11.36
CA ALA A 319 16.96 -3.54 10.03
C ALA A 319 17.95 -3.10 8.95
N SER A 320 18.35 -1.83 8.98
CA SER A 320 19.28 -1.24 8.01
C SER A 320 20.68 -1.84 8.14
N SER A 321 21.19 -1.98 9.38
CA SER A 321 22.52 -2.54 9.65
C SER A 321 22.60 -4.01 9.26
N THR A 322 21.58 -4.82 9.56
CA THR A 322 21.58 -6.24 9.17
C THR A 322 21.39 -6.43 7.67
N LEU A 323 20.60 -5.58 7.01
CA LEU A 323 20.49 -5.56 5.55
C LEU A 323 21.80 -5.14 4.88
N PHE A 324 22.49 -4.16 5.45
CA PHE A 324 23.81 -3.73 5.00
C PHE A 324 24.85 -4.86 5.17
N SER A 325 24.87 -5.53 6.32
CA SER A 325 25.74 -6.71 6.53
C SER A 325 25.45 -7.81 5.51
N LEU A 326 24.18 -8.03 5.18
CA LEU A 326 23.77 -9.00 4.16
C LEU A 326 24.27 -8.61 2.77
N TYR A 327 24.11 -7.34 2.40
CA TYR A 327 24.64 -6.77 1.17
C TYR A 327 26.15 -6.94 1.07
N ARG A 328 26.87 -6.73 2.19
CA ARG A 328 28.33 -6.85 2.21
C ARG A 328 28.82 -8.29 2.09
N HIS A 329 28.11 -9.26 2.68
CA HIS A 329 28.48 -10.68 2.62
C HIS A 329 28.05 -11.36 1.32
N PHE A 330 26.91 -10.98 0.75
CA PHE A 330 26.38 -11.57 -0.49
C PHE A 330 26.04 -10.50 -1.53
N PRO A 331 27.04 -9.74 -2.02
CA PRO A 331 26.81 -8.58 -2.88
C PRO A 331 26.13 -8.96 -4.19
N ALA A 332 26.51 -10.07 -4.84
CA ALA A 332 25.89 -10.50 -6.10
C ALA A 332 24.39 -10.86 -5.94
N ALA A 333 24.06 -11.67 -4.92
CA ALA A 333 22.68 -12.07 -4.64
C ALA A 333 21.81 -10.85 -4.22
N MET A 334 22.36 -9.96 -3.39
CA MET A 334 21.64 -8.77 -2.95
C MET A 334 21.51 -7.73 -4.05
N TYR A 335 22.51 -7.59 -4.93
CA TYR A 335 22.41 -6.73 -6.11
C TYR A 335 21.20 -7.15 -6.95
N GLU A 336 21.02 -8.43 -7.27
CA GLU A 336 19.87 -8.86 -8.08
C GLU A 336 18.51 -8.65 -7.40
N LEU A 337 18.45 -8.73 -6.07
CA LEU A 337 17.22 -8.49 -5.29
C LEU A 337 16.87 -7.01 -5.13
N SER A 338 17.88 -6.13 -5.15
CA SER A 338 17.73 -4.74 -4.73
C SER A 338 18.23 -3.72 -5.76
N ASN A 339 18.61 -4.17 -6.96
CA ASN A 339 19.10 -3.29 -8.03
C ASN A 339 18.09 -2.18 -8.35
N LEU A 340 18.59 -0.94 -8.38
CA LEU A 340 17.83 0.25 -8.73
C LEU A 340 17.65 0.44 -10.24
N THR A 341 18.41 -0.28 -11.08
CA THR A 341 18.36 -0.15 -12.54
C THR A 341 17.95 -1.40 -13.29
N ALA A 342 17.87 -2.56 -12.64
CA ALA A 342 17.41 -3.78 -13.30
C ALA A 342 15.92 -4.03 -13.06
N ALA A 343 15.33 -4.78 -14.00
CA ALA A 343 14.10 -5.51 -13.73
C ALA A 343 14.34 -6.30 -12.46
N PRO A 344 13.50 -6.14 -11.44
CA PRO A 344 13.76 -6.87 -10.22
C PRO A 344 13.59 -8.36 -10.51
N ARG A 345 14.65 -9.12 -10.21
CA ARG A 345 14.67 -10.54 -10.53
C ARG A 345 13.99 -11.29 -9.40
N TYR A 346 13.16 -12.27 -9.75
CA TYR A 346 12.64 -13.19 -8.74
C TYR A 346 13.81 -13.93 -8.12
N ALA A 347 13.83 -14.07 -6.79
CA ALA A 347 14.75 -14.99 -6.12
C ALA A 347 14.67 -16.41 -6.72
N ILE A 348 13.49 -16.78 -7.25
CA ILE A 348 13.18 -18.08 -7.88
C ILE A 348 13.60 -18.14 -9.37
N SER A 349 14.08 -17.04 -9.96
CA SER A 349 14.52 -17.00 -11.36
C SER A 349 15.96 -16.55 -11.51
N SER A 350 16.62 -16.14 -10.42
CA SER A 350 18.04 -15.84 -10.49
C SER A 350 18.83 -17.15 -10.33
N PRO A 351 19.60 -17.58 -11.35
CA PRO A 351 20.51 -18.72 -11.22
C PRO A 351 21.53 -18.51 -10.08
N ASN A 352 22.00 -17.27 -9.88
CA ASN A 352 22.99 -16.93 -8.86
C ASN A 352 22.43 -16.98 -7.42
N VAL A 353 21.13 -16.72 -7.23
CA VAL A 353 20.48 -16.81 -5.92
C VAL A 353 20.25 -18.28 -5.51
N PHE A 354 20.04 -19.18 -6.48
CA PHE A 354 19.93 -20.63 -6.19
C PHE A 354 21.27 -21.28 -5.85
N ASP A 355 22.36 -20.81 -6.47
CA ASP A 355 23.70 -21.29 -6.13
C ASP A 355 24.08 -20.90 -4.69
N ASN A 356 23.45 -19.85 -4.14
CA ASN A 356 23.64 -19.42 -2.75
C ASN A 356 22.35 -19.47 -1.92
N ARG A 357 21.83 -20.68 -1.69
CA ARG A 357 20.64 -20.95 -0.83
C ARG A 357 20.70 -20.29 0.55
N TYR A 358 21.89 -20.08 1.10
CA TYR A 358 22.10 -19.41 2.39
C TYR A 358 21.71 -17.94 2.34
N SER A 359 22.08 -17.23 1.28
CA SER A 359 21.73 -15.81 1.10
C SER A 359 20.22 -15.59 1.00
N ALA A 360 19.52 -16.42 0.22
CA ALA A 360 18.06 -16.37 0.07
C ALA A 360 17.34 -16.70 1.38
N THR A 361 17.82 -17.71 2.10
CA THR A 361 17.27 -18.13 3.40
C THR A 361 17.44 -17.03 4.45
N PHE A 362 18.63 -16.43 4.54
CA PHE A 362 18.89 -15.34 5.49
C PHE A 362 18.08 -14.09 5.15
N TYR A 363 18.02 -13.70 3.87
CA TYR A 363 17.15 -12.62 3.40
C TYR A 363 15.69 -12.88 3.78
N GLY A 364 15.24 -14.13 3.67
CA GLY A 364 13.92 -14.54 4.09
C GLY A 364 13.67 -14.36 5.60
N TYR A 365 14.58 -14.82 6.44
CA TYR A 365 14.51 -14.58 7.89
C TYR A 365 14.50 -13.10 8.24
N TRP A 366 15.40 -12.32 7.62
CA TRP A 366 15.48 -10.88 7.79
C TRP A 366 14.14 -10.21 7.41
N SER A 367 13.60 -10.59 6.26
CA SER A 367 12.31 -10.13 5.75
C SER A 367 11.16 -10.42 6.72
N THR A 368 10.97 -11.68 7.14
CA THR A 368 9.93 -12.05 8.12
C THR A 368 10.07 -11.23 9.40
N LEU A 369 11.26 -11.20 9.98
CA LEU A 369 11.50 -10.62 11.28
C LEU A 369 11.24 -9.11 11.27
N PHE A 370 11.86 -8.39 10.33
CA PHE A 370 11.76 -6.94 10.29
C PHE A 370 10.42 -6.45 9.75
N PHE A 371 9.69 -7.27 8.97
CA PHE A 371 8.30 -6.95 8.66
C PHE A 371 7.47 -6.80 9.93
N PHE A 372 7.53 -7.79 10.84
CA PHE A 372 6.79 -7.74 12.09
C PHE A 372 7.30 -6.65 13.02
N LEU A 373 8.62 -6.59 13.24
CA LEU A 373 9.21 -5.64 14.18
C LEU A 373 8.98 -4.19 13.74
N LEU A 374 9.28 -3.83 12.49
CA LEU A 374 9.12 -2.44 12.03
C LEU A 374 7.64 -2.05 11.91
N SER A 375 6.81 -2.89 11.28
CA SER A 375 5.40 -2.57 11.10
C SER A 375 4.70 -2.35 12.43
N GLN A 376 4.93 -3.22 13.42
CA GLN A 376 4.37 -3.05 14.76
C GLN A 376 4.84 -1.74 15.41
N SER A 377 6.12 -1.40 15.28
CA SER A 377 6.66 -0.16 15.86
C SER A 377 6.07 1.09 15.23
N ILE A 378 5.92 1.09 13.91
CA ILE A 378 5.37 2.22 13.17
C ILE A 378 3.90 2.40 13.55
N ILE A 379 3.11 1.32 13.57
CA ILE A 379 1.73 1.37 14.06
C ILE A 379 1.69 1.91 15.49
N GLN A 380 2.52 1.37 16.38
CA GLN A 380 2.56 1.82 17.76
C GLN A 380 2.93 3.31 17.87
N LEU A 381 3.91 3.79 17.11
CA LEU A 381 4.32 5.19 17.09
C LEU A 381 3.14 6.10 16.71
N PHE A 382 2.41 5.81 15.64
CA PHE A 382 1.26 6.62 15.22
C PHE A 382 0.10 6.58 16.23
N PHE A 383 -0.09 5.44 16.91
CA PHE A 383 -1.18 5.24 17.86
C PHE A 383 -0.82 5.56 19.32
N THR A 384 0.42 5.96 19.63
CA THR A 384 0.85 6.37 20.98
C THR A 384 1.35 7.80 21.03
N ASN A 385 1.98 8.30 19.97
CA ASN A 385 2.53 9.65 19.92
C ASN A 385 1.44 10.72 19.77
N THR A 386 1.43 11.71 20.68
CA THR A 386 0.43 12.79 20.70
C THR A 386 0.43 13.64 19.42
N TYR A 387 1.59 13.91 18.82
CA TYR A 387 1.70 14.73 17.60
C TYR A 387 1.16 14.00 16.37
N LEU A 388 1.43 12.70 16.27
CA LEU A 388 0.95 11.87 15.16
C LEU A 388 -0.54 11.54 15.25
N LYS A 389 -1.16 11.77 16.41
CA LYS A 389 -2.62 11.71 16.61
C LYS A 389 -3.36 13.00 16.28
N LYS A 390 -2.65 14.13 16.16
CA LYS A 390 -3.27 15.43 15.83
C LYS A 390 -3.93 15.37 14.45
N ASP A 391 -4.96 16.18 14.23
CA ASP A 391 -5.57 16.28 12.91
C ASP A 391 -4.57 16.97 11.97
N TRP A 392 -4.06 16.24 10.97
CA TRP A 392 -3.25 16.83 9.88
C TRP A 392 -4.12 17.53 8.83
N GLY A 393 -5.42 17.68 9.10
CA GLY A 393 -6.35 18.48 8.33
C GLY A 393 -6.68 17.84 6.99
N ILE A 394 -6.46 18.59 5.92
CA ILE A 394 -6.78 18.15 4.55
C ILE A 394 -5.68 17.22 4.02
N VAL A 395 -4.44 17.32 4.48
CA VAL A 395 -3.31 16.48 4.03
C VAL A 395 -3.66 15.00 4.19
N SER A 396 -4.05 14.58 5.39
CA SER A 396 -4.39 13.19 5.67
C SER A 396 -5.65 12.73 4.94
N ARG A 397 -6.60 13.65 4.70
CA ARG A 397 -7.82 13.40 3.92
C ARG A 397 -7.55 13.21 2.44
N ALA A 398 -6.68 14.00 1.85
CA ALA A 398 -6.43 14.01 0.42
C ALA A 398 -5.39 12.95 -0.01
N SER A 399 -4.74 12.30 0.96
CA SER A 399 -3.72 11.27 0.74
C SER A 399 -4.17 10.09 -0.14
N PHE A 400 -5.48 9.82 -0.27
CA PHE A 400 -5.97 8.76 -1.16
C PHE A 400 -5.87 9.12 -2.65
N ILE A 401 -5.86 10.42 -3.00
CA ILE A 401 -5.72 10.90 -4.39
C ILE A 401 -4.25 10.98 -4.78
N LEU A 402 -3.35 11.19 -3.80
CA LEU A 402 -1.93 11.42 -4.05
C LEU A 402 -1.26 10.30 -4.89
N PRO A 403 -1.54 8.99 -4.68
CA PRO A 403 -1.02 7.92 -5.53
C PRO A 403 -1.31 8.08 -7.04
N PHE A 404 -2.37 8.79 -7.43
CA PHE A 404 -2.78 8.96 -8.83
C PHE A 404 -2.03 10.10 -9.53
N ILE A 405 -1.68 11.13 -8.78
CA ILE A 405 -1.16 12.39 -9.32
C ILE A 405 0.34 12.55 -9.12
N HIS A 406 0.93 11.93 -8.09
CA HIS A 406 2.34 12.14 -7.77
C HIS A 406 3.27 11.72 -8.90
N MET A 407 2.92 10.69 -9.69
CA MET A 407 3.76 10.24 -10.81
C MET A 407 3.94 11.30 -11.90
N PHE A 408 2.96 12.20 -12.12
CA PHE A 408 3.13 13.34 -13.02
C PHE A 408 4.25 14.26 -12.58
N PHE A 409 4.31 14.54 -11.28
CA PHE A 409 5.34 15.39 -10.68
C PHE A 409 6.67 14.67 -10.57
N VAL A 410 6.68 13.39 -10.17
CA VAL A 410 7.90 12.61 -10.05
C VAL A 410 8.59 12.49 -11.41
N MET A 411 7.86 12.05 -12.44
CA MET A 411 8.43 11.91 -13.78
C MET A 411 8.87 13.27 -14.35
N GLY A 412 8.03 14.30 -14.21
CA GLY A 412 8.35 15.64 -14.70
C GLY A 412 9.59 16.21 -14.02
N LEU A 413 9.66 16.17 -12.69
CA LEU A 413 10.77 16.72 -11.93
C LEU A 413 12.05 15.88 -12.11
N ALA A 414 11.98 14.54 -12.07
CA ALA A 414 13.16 13.69 -12.26
C ALA A 414 13.84 13.94 -13.61
N ARG A 415 13.05 14.17 -14.66
CA ARG A 415 13.53 14.38 -16.04
C ARG A 415 13.93 15.83 -16.33
N HIS A 416 13.27 16.80 -15.71
CA HIS A 416 13.42 18.22 -16.03
C HIS A 416 14.07 19.06 -14.90
N THR A 417 14.83 18.44 -13.99
CA THR A 417 15.68 19.15 -13.02
C THR A 417 17.17 19.10 -13.40
N PRO A 418 17.61 19.82 -14.45
CA PRO A 418 19.02 19.84 -14.87
C PRO A 418 19.92 20.66 -13.92
N TRP A 419 19.32 21.58 -13.16
CA TRP A 419 20.01 22.48 -12.22
C TRP A 419 20.54 21.79 -10.95
N ILE A 420 20.06 20.58 -10.64
CA ILE A 420 20.65 19.75 -9.58
C ILE A 420 21.66 18.81 -10.24
N PRO A 421 22.97 18.92 -9.91
CA PRO A 421 23.99 18.06 -10.48
C PRO A 421 23.68 16.58 -10.29
N ASN A 422 23.93 15.77 -11.32
CA ASN A 422 23.69 14.33 -11.28
C ASN A 422 24.61 13.61 -10.27
N ASP A 423 25.67 14.25 -9.79
CA ASP A 423 26.58 13.69 -8.79
C ASP A 423 25.97 13.59 -7.38
N HIS A 424 24.84 14.28 -7.13
CA HIS A 424 24.15 14.29 -5.84
C HIS A 424 22.81 13.55 -5.89
N LEU A 425 22.85 12.25 -6.17
CA LEU A 425 21.70 11.35 -6.31
C LEU A 425 20.73 11.40 -5.13
N ILE A 426 21.26 11.35 -3.90
CA ILE A 426 20.44 11.36 -2.68
C ILE A 426 19.67 12.66 -2.58
N PHE A 427 20.36 13.79 -2.78
CA PHE A 427 19.76 15.12 -2.71
C PHE A 427 18.74 15.33 -3.83
N LYS A 428 19.08 14.95 -5.06
CA LYS A 428 18.18 15.04 -6.21
C LYS A 428 16.92 14.21 -6.00
N SER A 429 17.06 12.96 -5.56
CA SER A 429 15.92 12.07 -5.29
C SER A 429 15.05 12.61 -4.15
N ALA A 430 15.66 13.12 -3.07
CA ALA A 430 14.94 13.73 -1.96
C ALA A 430 14.19 14.99 -2.40
N PHE A 431 14.81 15.85 -3.21
CA PHE A 431 14.18 17.03 -3.78
C PHE A 431 13.00 16.65 -4.68
N VAL A 432 13.18 15.72 -5.62
CA VAL A 432 12.11 15.24 -6.49
C VAL A 432 10.96 14.67 -5.65
N GLY A 433 11.25 13.83 -4.65
CA GLY A 433 10.25 13.22 -3.78
C GLY A 433 9.47 14.24 -2.94
N LEU A 434 10.16 15.15 -2.26
CA LEU A 434 9.54 16.18 -1.42
C LEU A 434 8.67 17.14 -2.24
N THR A 435 9.20 17.63 -3.37
CA THR A 435 8.49 18.57 -4.23
C THR A 435 7.31 17.90 -4.92
N SER A 436 7.43 16.62 -5.32
CA SER A 436 6.32 15.84 -5.88
C SER A 436 5.22 15.57 -4.85
N ALA A 437 5.58 15.26 -3.61
CA ALA A 437 4.61 15.08 -2.53
C ALA A 437 3.87 16.39 -2.23
N ALA A 438 4.59 17.51 -2.15
CA ALA A 438 4.00 18.82 -1.93
C ALA A 438 3.07 19.23 -3.09
N GLY A 439 3.54 19.16 -4.34
CA GLY A 439 2.74 19.46 -5.53
C GLY A 439 1.52 18.56 -5.68
N GLY A 440 1.70 17.26 -5.45
CA GLY A 440 0.61 16.30 -5.42
C GLY A 440 -0.41 16.62 -4.31
N TRP A 441 0.03 16.92 -3.09
CA TRP A 441 -0.90 17.31 -2.03
C TRP A 441 -1.66 18.58 -2.37
N LEU A 442 -1.03 19.60 -2.95
CA LEU A 442 -1.71 20.81 -3.39
C LEU A 442 -2.81 20.51 -4.42
N VAL A 443 -2.52 19.69 -5.43
CA VAL A 443 -3.52 19.28 -6.42
C VAL A 443 -4.64 18.43 -5.80
N ALA A 444 -4.30 17.50 -4.91
CA ALA A 444 -5.30 16.68 -4.21
C ALA A 444 -6.20 17.52 -3.29
N MET A 445 -5.63 18.49 -2.57
CA MET A 445 -6.37 19.43 -1.72
C MET A 445 -7.26 20.33 -2.57
N GLY A 446 -6.73 20.91 -3.65
CA GLY A 446 -7.50 21.73 -4.58
C GLY A 446 -8.68 20.95 -5.15
N SER A 447 -8.43 19.73 -5.64
CA SER A 447 -9.48 18.83 -6.14
C SER A 447 -10.53 18.53 -5.08
N TYR A 448 -10.10 18.19 -3.86
CA TYR A 448 -11.01 17.92 -2.73
C TYR A 448 -11.87 19.13 -2.36
N VAL A 449 -11.28 20.33 -2.32
CA VAL A 449 -12.00 21.57 -2.02
C VAL A 449 -12.99 21.89 -3.14
N THR A 450 -12.59 21.76 -4.40
CA THR A 450 -13.46 21.96 -5.57
C THR A 450 -14.62 20.97 -5.56
N PHE A 451 -14.38 19.68 -5.33
CA PHE A 451 -15.45 18.68 -5.22
C PHE A 451 -16.41 18.98 -4.05
N LYS A 452 -15.86 19.40 -2.90
CA LYS A 452 -16.69 19.77 -1.75
C LYS A 452 -17.52 21.03 -2.02
N TRP A 453 -16.97 22.01 -2.72
CA TRP A 453 -17.65 23.24 -3.09
C TRP A 453 -18.74 22.97 -4.14
N LEU A 454 -18.42 22.27 -5.21
CA LEU A 454 -19.39 21.83 -6.23
C LEU A 454 -20.52 20.99 -5.59
N GLY A 455 -20.17 20.04 -4.73
CA GLY A 455 -21.12 19.17 -4.04
C GLY A 455 -22.03 19.89 -3.03
N ARG A 456 -21.80 21.17 -2.71
CA ARG A 456 -22.76 21.97 -1.92
C ARG A 456 -23.86 22.58 -2.78
N SER A 457 -23.55 22.94 -4.02
CA SER A 457 -24.54 23.50 -4.95
C SER A 457 -25.37 22.37 -5.60
N VAL A 458 -26.67 22.60 -5.81
CA VAL A 458 -27.53 21.64 -6.53
C VAL A 458 -27.00 21.39 -7.95
N ILE A 459 -26.57 22.47 -8.62
CA ILE A 459 -25.97 22.42 -9.95
C ILE A 459 -24.66 21.63 -9.94
N GLY A 460 -23.78 21.84 -8.96
CA GLY A 460 -22.54 21.09 -8.87
C GLY A 460 -22.74 19.63 -8.49
N LYS A 461 -23.78 19.28 -7.72
CA LYS A 461 -24.19 17.88 -7.53
C LYS A 461 -24.67 17.26 -8.84
N ALA A 462 -25.51 17.95 -9.60
CA ALA A 462 -25.99 17.49 -10.90
C ALA A 462 -24.83 17.32 -11.89
N PHE A 463 -23.92 18.29 -11.96
CA PHE A 463 -22.71 18.22 -12.77
C PHE A 463 -21.81 17.04 -12.38
N LEU A 464 -21.62 16.79 -11.09
CA LEU A 464 -20.80 15.67 -10.60
C LEU A 464 -21.46 14.32 -10.94
N VAL A 465 -22.79 14.22 -10.83
CA VAL A 465 -23.54 13.04 -11.27
C VAL A 465 -23.42 12.84 -12.78
N ILE A 466 -23.59 13.89 -13.59
CA ILE A 466 -23.43 13.83 -15.05
C ILE A 466 -22.01 13.42 -15.43
N LEU A 467 -20.99 14.02 -14.80
CA LEU A 467 -19.58 13.68 -15.02
C LEU A 467 -19.31 12.20 -14.70
N VAL A 468 -19.86 11.70 -13.58
CA VAL A 468 -19.74 10.28 -13.21
C VAL A 468 -20.43 9.36 -14.21
N ILE A 469 -21.65 9.69 -14.64
CA ILE A 469 -22.40 8.93 -15.66
C ILE A 469 -21.62 8.93 -16.99
N LEU A 470 -21.06 10.08 -17.38
CA LEU A 470 -20.29 10.22 -18.61
C LEU A 470 -19.00 9.38 -18.55
N VAL A 471 -18.28 9.39 -17.43
CA VAL A 471 -17.09 8.56 -17.21
C VAL A 471 -17.45 7.06 -17.22
N MET A 472 -18.58 6.65 -16.61
CA MET A 472 -19.10 5.28 -16.70
C MET A 472 -19.36 4.88 -18.15
N LEU A 473 -20.12 5.70 -18.88
CA LEU A 473 -20.48 5.43 -20.26
C LEU A 473 -19.24 5.34 -21.15
N CYS A 474 -18.28 6.26 -21.01
CA CYS A 474 -17.01 6.19 -21.73
C CYS A 474 -16.24 4.90 -21.39
N GLY A 475 -16.20 4.48 -20.12
CA GLY A 475 -15.59 3.22 -19.70
C GLY A 475 -16.26 1.98 -20.31
N ILE A 476 -17.59 1.94 -20.29
CA ILE A 476 -18.39 0.84 -20.89
C ILE A 476 -18.19 0.81 -22.40
N ILE A 477 -18.30 1.95 -23.08
CA ILE A 477 -18.11 2.06 -24.53
C ILE A 477 -16.71 1.60 -24.90
N MET A 478 -15.67 2.07 -24.21
CA MET A 478 -14.29 1.62 -24.45
C MET A 478 -14.15 0.11 -24.22
N GLY A 479 -14.72 -0.43 -23.13
CA GLY A 479 -14.68 -1.86 -22.84
C GLY A 479 -15.37 -2.71 -23.92
N VAL A 480 -16.53 -2.27 -24.40
CA VAL A 480 -17.27 -2.92 -25.49
C VAL A 480 -16.51 -2.81 -26.80
N VAL A 481 -15.93 -1.65 -27.13
CA VAL A 481 -15.11 -1.46 -28.34
C VAL A 481 -13.90 -2.37 -28.32
N VAL A 482 -13.19 -2.45 -27.20
CA VAL A 482 -12.03 -3.35 -27.04
C VAL A 482 -12.46 -4.82 -27.14
N TRP A 483 -13.58 -5.19 -26.52
CA TRP A 483 -14.13 -6.54 -26.61
C TRP A 483 -14.51 -6.93 -28.05
N ILE A 484 -15.25 -6.06 -28.76
CA ILE A 484 -15.62 -6.25 -30.17
C ILE A 484 -14.37 -6.34 -31.05
N ALA A 485 -13.41 -5.43 -30.87
CA ALA A 485 -12.16 -5.45 -31.64
C ALA A 485 -11.40 -6.77 -31.46
N ASN A 486 -11.33 -7.29 -30.22
CA ASN A 486 -10.72 -8.58 -29.93
C ASN A 486 -11.52 -9.76 -30.52
N SER A 487 -12.85 -9.75 -30.40
CA SER A 487 -13.72 -10.81 -30.94
C SER A 487 -13.73 -10.89 -32.46
N LEU A 488 -13.53 -9.75 -33.14
CA LEU A 488 -13.47 -9.68 -34.61
C LEU A 488 -12.06 -9.93 -35.17
N GLY A 489 -11.07 -10.22 -34.33
CA GLY A 489 -9.68 -10.37 -34.76
C GLY A 489 -9.10 -9.09 -35.39
N LEU A 490 -9.75 -7.94 -35.16
CA LEU A 490 -9.28 -6.66 -35.69
C LEU A 490 -7.94 -6.33 -35.03
N PRO A 491 -7.03 -5.65 -35.74
CA PRO A 491 -5.85 -5.08 -35.12
C PRO A 491 -6.27 -4.21 -33.96
N THR A 492 -6.01 -4.67 -32.74
CA THR A 492 -5.92 -3.75 -31.62
C THR A 492 -4.85 -2.71 -31.98
N PRO A 493 -5.07 -1.43 -31.63
CA PRO A 493 -4.18 -0.34 -32.02
C PRO A 493 -2.72 -0.70 -31.72
N GLU A 494 -1.83 -0.45 -32.69
CA GLU A 494 -0.47 -1.02 -32.84
C GLU A 494 0.39 -1.09 -31.56
N TRP A 495 0.11 -0.27 -30.55
CA TRP A 495 0.74 -0.34 -29.24
C TRP A 495 0.50 -1.67 -28.50
N SER A 496 -0.53 -2.45 -28.82
CA SER A 496 -0.75 -3.81 -28.28
C SER A 496 0.06 -4.90 -29.01
N ARG A 497 0.44 -4.67 -30.28
CA ARG A 497 1.14 -5.64 -31.14
C ARG A 497 2.67 -5.55 -31.05
N ARG A 498 3.23 -4.56 -30.35
CA ARG A 498 4.70 -4.43 -30.14
C ARG A 498 5.33 -5.42 -29.13
N ARG A 499 4.68 -6.55 -28.85
CA ARG A 499 5.33 -7.79 -28.36
C ARG A 499 4.57 -8.96 -29.01
N PRO A 500 5.20 -9.84 -29.82
CA PRO A 500 6.33 -10.68 -29.38
C PRO A 500 7.25 -11.17 -30.53
N ASN A 501 8.35 -10.49 -30.87
CA ASN A 501 9.36 -11.08 -31.77
C ASN A 501 10.79 -11.11 -31.19
N ALA A 502 11.04 -10.45 -30.06
CA ALA A 502 12.37 -10.46 -29.43
C ALA A 502 12.72 -11.78 -28.71
N ALA A 503 11.75 -12.64 -28.42
CA ALA A 503 12.01 -13.93 -27.77
C ALA A 503 12.49 -15.04 -28.73
N ASN A 504 12.42 -14.81 -30.05
CA ASN A 504 12.82 -15.81 -31.06
C ASN A 504 14.16 -15.51 -31.74
N ILE A 505 14.91 -14.48 -31.32
CA ILE A 505 16.15 -14.07 -32.01
C ILE A 505 17.44 -14.57 -31.34
N SER A 506 17.43 -15.16 -30.13
CA SER A 506 18.69 -15.48 -29.42
C SER A 506 18.87 -16.94 -28.98
N LEU A 507 18.70 -17.92 -29.88
CA LEU A 507 19.18 -19.29 -29.64
C LEU A 507 19.91 -19.93 -30.84
N THR A 508 20.27 -19.15 -31.86
CA THR A 508 21.04 -19.66 -33.02
C THR A 508 22.31 -18.86 -33.25
N GLU A 509 23.08 -18.59 -32.19
CA GLU A 509 24.52 -18.36 -32.37
C GLU A 509 25.24 -19.63 -31.94
N GLU A 510 25.65 -20.44 -32.92
CA GLU A 510 26.63 -21.50 -32.70
C GLU A 510 27.90 -20.88 -32.08
N PRO A 511 28.49 -21.51 -31.05
CA PRO A 511 29.77 -21.09 -30.53
C PRO A 511 30.81 -21.19 -31.66
N ARG A 512 31.34 -20.05 -32.10
CA ARG A 512 32.52 -20.04 -32.98
C ARG A 512 33.67 -20.75 -32.24
N PRO A 513 34.34 -21.73 -32.86
CA PRO A 513 35.48 -22.38 -32.26
C PRO A 513 36.58 -21.35 -32.01
N ILE A 514 37.00 -21.25 -30.75
CA ILE A 514 38.18 -20.51 -30.34
C ILE A 514 39.37 -21.23 -31.00
N THR A 515 39.94 -20.62 -32.02
CA THR A 515 41.19 -21.09 -32.62
C THR A 515 42.32 -20.57 -31.73
N GLU A 516 42.92 -21.46 -30.95
CA GLU A 516 44.16 -21.18 -30.23
C GLU A 516 45.30 -21.05 -31.25
N GLU A 517 45.65 -19.83 -31.64
CA GLU A 517 46.95 -19.57 -32.26
C GLU A 517 48.02 -19.58 -31.16
N SER A 518 48.73 -20.71 -31.07
CA SER A 518 49.96 -20.82 -30.29
C SER A 518 51.04 -19.91 -30.89
N PRO A 519 51.73 -19.05 -30.10
CA PRO A 519 52.87 -18.30 -30.60
C PRO A 519 54.05 -19.25 -30.84
N THR A 520 54.50 -19.33 -32.09
CA THR A 520 55.78 -19.94 -32.47
C THR A 520 56.94 -19.12 -31.90
N PRO A 521 57.96 -19.75 -31.30
CA PRO A 521 59.17 -19.05 -30.89
C PRO A 521 60.04 -18.78 -32.12
N SER A 522 60.42 -17.52 -32.32
CA SER A 522 61.42 -17.11 -33.29
C SER A 522 62.83 -17.49 -32.81
N ALA A 523 63.56 -18.23 -33.63
CA ALA A 523 65.02 -18.33 -33.63
C ALA A 523 65.58 -17.66 -34.89
#